data_AF-X0YUZ1-F1
#
_entry.id   AF-X0YUZ1-F1
#
_cell.length_a   1.000
_cell.length_b   1.000
_cell.length_c   1.000
_cell.angle_alpha   90.00
_cell.angle_beta   90.00
_cell.angle_gamma   90.00
#
_symmetry.space_group_name_H-M   'P 1'
#
loop_
_entity.id
_entity.type
_entity.pdbx_description
1 polymer ?
#
loop_
_entity_poly.entity_id
_entity_poly.type
_entity_poly.pdbx_seq_one_letter_code
_entity_poly.pdbx_strand_id
1 'polypeptide(L)' 'MTVILLRHGRSTSNTAHTLAGRSEGVDLDDKGRAQAEGVVDRIGELPVKAIVRSPLLRCQ' A
#
# COMPACT_ATOMS: atom_id res chain seq x y z
N MET A 1 12.56 -19.06 -4.82
CA MET A 1 12.26 -17.64 -5.15
C MET A 1 11.02 -17.27 -4.37
N THR A 2 11.07 -16.23 -3.53
CA THR A 2 9.95 -15.81 -2.68
C THR A 2 9.41 -14.49 -3.21
N VAL A 3 8.10 -14.38 -3.33
CA VAL A 3 7.41 -13.15 -3.71
C VAL A 3 6.43 -12.80 -2.61
N ILE A 4 6.52 -11.58 -2.09
CA ILE A 4 5.58 -11.03 -1.11
C ILE A 4 4.61 -10.14 -1.86
N LEU A 5 3.33 -10.51 -1.87
CA LEU A 5 2.27 -9.68 -2.43
C LEU A 5 1.62 -8.89 -1.31
N LEU A 6 1.79 -7.58 -1.35
CA LEU A 6 1.28 -6.65 -0.35
C LEU A 6 0.17 -5.79 -0.97
N ARG A 7 -0.99 -5.75 -0.34
CA ARG A 7 -2.03 -4.76 -0.66
C ARG A 7 -1.64 -3.41 -0.07
N HIS A 8 -1.96 -2.32 -0.77
CA HIS A 8 -1.83 -0.97 -0.22
C HIS A 8 -2.58 -0.81 1.12
N GLY A 9 -2.15 0.15 1.93
CA GLY A 9 -2.85 0.55 3.15
C GLY A 9 -4.27 1.07 2.89
N ARG A 10 -5.06 1.23 3.94
CA ARG A 10 -6.42 1.78 3.83
C ARG A 10 -6.43 3.15 3.13
N SER A 11 -7.27 3.29 2.10
CA SER A 11 -7.47 4.56 1.39
C SER A 11 -8.77 5.26 1.79
N THR A 12 -8.90 6.54 1.45
CA THR A 12 -10.14 7.31 1.60
C THR A 12 -11.35 6.62 0.95
N SER A 13 -11.18 6.02 -0.24
CA SER A 13 -12.27 5.28 -0.89
C SER A 13 -12.64 3.97 -0.20
N ASN A 14 -11.71 3.34 0.56
CA ASN A 14 -12.06 2.16 1.36
C ASN A 14 -12.99 2.51 2.50
N THR A 15 -12.90 3.73 3.05
CA THR A 15 -13.76 4.21 4.14
C THR A 15 -15.08 4.75 3.60
N ALA A 16 -15.05 5.39 2.43
CA ALA A 16 -16.23 5.90 1.73
C ALA A 16 -17.03 4.82 0.99
N HIS A 17 -16.67 3.53 1.12
CA HIS A 17 -17.30 2.41 0.42
C HIS A 17 -17.46 2.62 -1.10
N THR A 18 -16.52 3.35 -1.70
CA THR A 18 -16.56 3.73 -3.12
C THR A 18 -15.57 2.91 -3.93
N LEU A 19 -15.97 2.44 -5.10
CA LEU A 19 -15.10 1.72 -6.01
C LEU A 19 -14.11 2.69 -6.67
N ALA A 20 -12.84 2.62 -6.25
CA ALA A 20 -11.79 3.53 -6.71
C ALA A 20 -11.06 3.09 -7.99
N GLY A 21 -11.11 1.81 -8.40
CA GLY A 21 -10.45 1.30 -9.62
C GLY A 21 -9.08 1.94 -9.93
N ARG A 22 -9.03 2.70 -11.03
CA ARG A 22 -7.89 3.54 -11.46
C ARG A 22 -8.13 5.05 -11.26
N SER A 23 -9.13 5.44 -10.47
CA SER A 23 -9.43 6.82 -10.15
C SER A 23 -8.22 7.52 -9.53
N GLU A 24 -7.99 8.74 -9.99
CA GLU A 24 -6.95 9.62 -9.49
C GLU A 24 -7.31 10.19 -8.11
N GLY A 25 -6.32 10.73 -7.38
CA GLY A 25 -6.52 11.37 -6.08
C GLY A 25 -6.90 10.43 -4.92
N VAL A 26 -6.97 9.12 -5.15
CA VAL A 26 -7.25 8.15 -4.09
C VAL A 26 -5.96 7.82 -3.34
N ASP A 27 -5.79 8.50 -2.22
CA ASP A 27 -4.64 8.37 -1.31
C ASP A 27 -5.00 7.59 -0.03
N LEU A 28 -3.97 7.25 0.75
CA LEU A 28 -4.08 6.64 2.07
C LEU A 28 -4.76 7.59 3.06
N ASP A 29 -5.59 7.04 3.96
CA ASP A 29 -6.01 7.76 5.17
C ASP A 29 -4.91 7.67 6.24
N ASP A 30 -5.09 8.36 7.38
CA ASP A 30 -4.09 8.32 8.47
C ASP A 30 -3.80 6.90 8.95
N LYS A 31 -4.82 6.04 8.98
CA LYS A 31 -4.67 4.63 9.33
C LYS A 31 -3.88 3.87 8.27
N GLY A 32 -4.10 4.16 6.99
CA GLY A 32 -3.36 3.61 5.87
C GLY A 32 -1.89 4.00 5.89
N ARG A 33 -1.57 5.25 6.26
CA ARG A 33 -0.19 5.70 6.47
C ARG A 33 0.49 4.94 7.59
N ALA A 34 -0.14 4.85 8.76
CA ALA A 34 0.39 4.07 9.88
C ALA A 34 0.57 2.57 9.53
N GLN A 35 -0.34 2.00 8.72
CA GLN A 35 -0.19 0.64 8.21
C GLN A 35 1.04 0.49 7.31
N ALA A 36 1.27 1.44 6.41
CA ALA A 36 2.41 1.44 5.50
C ALA A 36 3.74 1.58 6.27
N GLU A 37 3.79 2.48 7.25
CA GLU A 37 4.95 2.63 8.15
C GLU A 37 5.27 1.32 8.88
N GLY A 38 4.25 0.65 9.44
CA GLY A 38 4.42 -0.63 10.13
C GLY A 38 4.84 -1.81 9.24
N VAL A 39 4.85 -1.66 7.90
CA VAL A 39 5.40 -2.68 7.00
C VAL A 39 6.92 -2.77 7.15
N VAL A 40 7.60 -1.66 7.42
CA VAL A 40 9.07 -1.62 7.57
C VAL A 40 9.51 -2.61 8.67
N ASP A 41 8.87 -2.52 9.83
CA ASP A 41 9.16 -3.40 10.97
C ASP A 41 8.84 -4.87 10.68
N ARG A 42 7.78 -5.13 9.89
CA ARG A 42 7.34 -6.50 9.55
C ARG A 42 8.22 -7.16 8.49
N ILE A 43 8.70 -6.40 7.52
CA ILE A 43 9.67 -6.88 6.52
C ILE A 43 11.03 -7.08 7.18
N GLY A 44 11.42 -6.17 8.08
CA GLY A 44 12.68 -6.24 8.81
C GLY A 44 13.88 -6.39 7.88
N GLU A 45 14.77 -7.33 8.21
CA GLU A 45 16.04 -7.55 7.49
C GLU A 45 15.93 -8.59 6.35
N LEU A 46 14.72 -8.87 5.86
CA LEU A 46 14.56 -9.81 4.75
C LEU A 46 15.37 -9.35 3.52
N PRO A 47 16.06 -10.27 2.81
CA PRO A 47 16.91 -9.91 1.68
C PRO A 47 16.08 -9.56 0.44
N VAL A 48 15.50 -8.36 0.41
CA VAL A 48 14.68 -7.85 -0.70
C VAL A 48 15.57 -7.43 -1.86
N LYS A 49 15.48 -8.17 -2.97
CA LYS A 49 16.27 -7.89 -4.18
C LYS A 49 15.64 -6.86 -5.12
N ALA A 50 14.31 -6.71 -5.06
CA ALA A 50 13.57 -5.80 -5.91
C ALA A 50 12.24 -5.43 -5.26
N ILE A 51 11.78 -4.21 -5.53
CA ILE A 51 10.46 -3.71 -5.14
C ILE A 51 9.74 -3.30 -6.42
N VAL A 52 8.51 -3.77 -6.58
CA VAL A 52 7.63 -3.42 -7.70
C VAL A 52 6.32 -2.93 -7.12
N ARG A 53 5.80 -1.83 -7.66
CA ARG A 53 4.52 -1.26 -7.26
C ARG A 53 3.65 -0.91 -8.46
N SER A 54 2.35 -0.81 -8.21
CA SER A 54 1.42 -0.17 -9.13
C SER A 54 1.77 1.32 -9.31
N PRO A 55 1.47 1.95 -10.47
CA PRO A 55 1.66 3.38 -10.67
C PRO A 55 0.68 4.27 -9.86
N LEU A 56 -0.37 3.68 -9.28
CA LEU A 56 -1.45 4.41 -8.59
C LEU A 56 -0.97 5.07 -7.29
N LEU A 57 -1.54 6.24 -6.96
CA LEU A 57 -1.16 7.10 -5.81
C LEU A 57 -1.07 6.33 -4.48
N ARG A 58 -2.12 5.58 -4.09
CA ARG A 58 -2.13 4.74 -2.89
C ARG A 58 -1.07 3.62 -2.82
N CYS A 59 -0.28 3.41 -3.88
CA CYS A 59 0.81 2.45 -3.93
C CYS A 59 2.19 3.10 -4.04
N GLN A 60 2.27 4.44 -4.06
CA GLN A 60 3.51 5.21 -4.03
C GLN A 60 4.05 5.30 -2.60
#